data_AF-A0AAU8RYV2-F1
#
_entry.id   AF-A0AAU8RYV2-F1
#
_cell.length_a   1.000
_cell.length_b   1.000
_cell.length_c   1.000
_cell.angle_alpha   90.00
_cell.angle_beta   90.00
_cell.angle_gamma   90.00
#
_symmetry.space_group_name_H-M   'P 1'
#
loop_
_entity.id
_entity.type
_entity.pdbx_description
1 polymer ?
#
loop_
_entity_poly.entity_id
_entity_poly.type
_entity_poly.pdbx_seq_one_letter_code
_entity_poly.pdbx_strand_id
1 'polypeptide(L)'
;MQGKKTYQEKLFNSFRLSERVPQDNFYRLLKGVLDLNFLYVQTKSYYGDSGQKSIDPVVFFKLCLVGYLENIISDRKLIQHCSMRLDLLFFIGYDTCLPAGR
;
A
#
# COMPACT_ATOMS: atom_id res chain seq x y z
N MET A 1 -30.14 26.65 -7.18
CA MET A 1 -30.86 25.68 -6.32
C MET A 1 -29.83 24.83 -5.59
N GLN A 2 -29.98 24.65 -4.28
CA GLN A 2 -29.03 23.94 -3.44
C GLN A 2 -29.43 22.46 -3.34
N GLY A 3 -28.60 21.56 -3.89
CA GLY A 3 -28.86 20.12 -3.85
C GLY A 3 -28.55 19.53 -2.48
N LYS A 4 -29.51 18.81 -1.88
CA LYS A 4 -29.24 17.92 -0.74
C LYS A 4 -28.83 16.56 -1.27
N LYS A 5 -27.67 16.07 -0.85
CA LYS A 5 -27.16 14.74 -1.21
C LYS A 5 -27.40 13.78 -0.06
N THR A 6 -28.33 12.85 -0.23
CA THR A 6 -28.53 11.75 0.72
C THR A 6 -27.47 10.69 0.45
N TYR A 7 -26.62 10.39 1.43
CA TYR A 7 -25.61 9.34 1.30
C TYR A 7 -26.32 7.98 1.37
N GLN A 8 -26.14 7.17 0.34
CA GLN A 8 -26.64 5.80 0.28
C GLN A 8 -25.48 4.90 -0.13
N GLU A 9 -25.18 3.92 0.72
CA GLU A 9 -24.12 2.95 0.46
C GLU A 9 -24.52 2.05 -0.71
N LYS A 10 -23.67 1.99 -1.73
CA LYS A 10 -23.87 1.09 -2.87
C LYS A 10 -23.26 -0.26 -2.52
N LEU A 11 -24.07 -1.33 -2.56
CA LEU A 11 -23.64 -2.71 -2.29
C LEU A 11 -22.57 -3.22 -3.27
N PHE A 12 -22.60 -2.75 -4.53
CA PHE A 12 -21.65 -3.13 -5.56
C PHE A 12 -21.08 -1.86 -6.21
N ASN A 13 -19.80 -1.59 -5.95
CA ASN A 13 -19.02 -0.60 -6.66
C ASN A 13 -17.85 -1.33 -7.33
N SER A 14 -17.71 -1.19 -8.65
CA SER A 14 -16.48 -1.58 -9.35
C SER A 14 -15.36 -0.62 -8.91
N PHE A 15 -14.61 -0.99 -7.88
CA PHE A 15 -13.55 -0.17 -7.32
C PHE A 15 -12.20 -0.57 -7.93
N ARG A 16 -11.54 0.37 -8.60
CA ARG A 16 -10.19 0.21 -9.15
C ARG A 16 -9.30 1.31 -8.60
N LEU A 17 -8.26 0.97 -7.85
CA LEU A 17 -7.34 1.98 -7.31
C LEU A 17 -6.64 2.78 -8.40
N SER A 18 -6.32 2.14 -9.53
CA SER A 18 -5.66 2.77 -10.67
C SER A 18 -6.45 3.94 -11.28
N GLU A 19 -7.77 3.92 -11.16
CA GLU A 19 -8.68 4.97 -11.63
C GLU A 19 -8.86 6.10 -10.60
N ARG A 20 -8.56 5.83 -9.32
CA ARG A 20 -8.75 6.77 -8.21
C ARG A 20 -7.48 7.54 -7.84
N VAL A 21 -6.30 6.97 -8.09
CA VAL A 21 -5.02 7.63 -7.81
C VAL A 21 -4.63 8.49 -9.02
N PRO A 22 -4.48 9.82 -8.87
CA PRO A 22 -4.05 10.70 -9.96
C PRO A 22 -2.72 10.26 -10.58
N GLN A 23 -2.53 10.51 -11.88
CA GLN A 23 -1.32 10.09 -12.61
C GLN A 23 -0.06 10.84 -12.15
N ASP A 24 -0.24 12.09 -11.74
CA ASP A 24 0.75 13.01 -11.18
C ASP A 24 1.05 12.74 -9.69
N ASN A 25 0.39 11.76 -9.06
CA ASN A 25 0.66 11.42 -7.68
C ASN A 25 2.10 10.90 -7.52
N PHE A 26 2.83 11.47 -6.56
CA PHE A 26 4.22 11.14 -6.25
C PHE A 26 4.46 9.63 -6.09
N TYR A 27 3.63 8.94 -5.32
CA TYR A 27 3.78 7.51 -5.05
C TYR A 27 3.47 6.63 -6.27
N ARG A 28 2.60 7.10 -7.17
CA ARG A 28 2.33 6.43 -8.45
C ARG A 28 3.53 6.53 -9.39
N LEU A 29 4.16 7.69 -9.47
CA LEU A 29 5.39 7.89 -10.23
C LEU A 29 6.54 7.08 -9.64
N LEU A 30 6.69 7.14 -8.31
CA LEU A 30 7.70 6.37 -7.58
C LEU A 30 7.57 4.87 -7.85
N LYS A 31 6.36 4.33 -7.88
CA LYS A 31 6.11 2.91 -8.24
C LYS A 31 6.68 2.54 -9.61
N GLY A 32 6.61 3.46 -10.58
CA GLY A 32 7.10 3.21 -11.94
C GLY A 32 8.61 3.29 -12.10
N VAL A 33 9.28 4.05 -11.23
CA VAL A 33 10.74 4.27 -11.29
C VAL A 33 11.50 3.31 -10.37
N LEU A 34 10.88 2.93 -9.25
CA LEU A 34 11.53 2.12 -8.23
C LEU A 34 11.49 0.62 -8.57
N ASP A 35 12.60 0.09 -9.07
CA ASP A 35 12.80 -1.35 -9.26
C ASP A 35 13.39 -2.00 -7.99
N LEU A 36 12.62 -2.91 -7.39
CA LEU A 36 12.99 -3.62 -6.17
C LEU A 36 13.13 -5.13 -6.38
N ASN A 37 13.12 -5.61 -7.63
CA ASN A 37 13.17 -7.04 -7.92
C ASN A 37 14.44 -7.73 -7.40
N PHE A 38 15.54 -6.98 -7.24
CA PHE A 38 16.79 -7.48 -6.65
C PHE A 38 16.61 -7.99 -5.21
N LEU A 39 15.61 -7.48 -4.47
CA LEU A 39 15.35 -7.88 -3.09
C LEU A 39 15.01 -9.36 -2.97
N TYR A 40 14.29 -9.96 -3.93
CA TYR A 40 13.95 -11.38 -3.87
C TYR A 40 15.19 -12.28 -3.83
N VAL A 41 16.26 -11.90 -4.54
CA VAL A 41 17.52 -12.64 -4.55
C VAL A 41 18.27 -12.41 -3.23
N GLN A 42 18.35 -11.15 -2.78
CA GLN A 42 19.09 -10.78 -1.58
C GLN A 42 18.46 -11.30 -0.28
N THR A 43 17.13 -11.32 -0.22
CA THR A 43 16.42 -11.74 0.99
C THR A 43 16.16 -13.24 1.03
N LYS A 44 16.45 -13.99 -0.04
CA LYS A 44 16.11 -15.41 -0.17
C LYS A 44 16.55 -16.25 1.04
N SER A 45 17.73 -15.99 1.58
CA SER A 45 18.27 -16.72 2.74
C SER A 45 17.49 -16.51 4.03
N TYR A 46 16.75 -15.40 4.16
CA TYR A 46 15.98 -15.04 5.35
C TYR A 46 14.52 -15.49 5.28
N TYR A 47 14.06 -15.92 4.11
CA TYR A 47 12.71 -16.42 3.89
C TYR A 47 12.78 -17.94 3.79
N GLY A 48 12.11 -18.62 4.71
CA GLY A 48 12.02 -20.09 4.70
C GLY A 48 11.04 -20.60 3.63
N ASP A 49 11.32 -21.78 3.10
CA ASP A 49 10.48 -22.42 2.08
C ASP A 49 9.20 -23.06 2.66
N SER A 50 9.12 -23.22 3.98
CA SER A 50 8.02 -23.92 4.67
C SER A 50 7.43 -23.09 5.81
N GLY A 51 6.10 -23.00 5.87
CA GLY A 51 5.38 -22.35 6.97
C GLY A 51 4.32 -21.35 6.50
N GLN A 52 3.96 -20.42 7.38
CA GLN A 52 3.05 -19.32 7.05
C GLN A 52 3.74 -18.34 6.10
N LYS A 53 3.02 -17.88 5.07
CA LYS A 53 3.54 -16.88 4.13
C LYS A 53 3.90 -15.60 4.88
N SER A 54 5.20 -15.27 4.89
CA SER A 54 5.71 -14.00 5.37
C SER A 54 5.28 -12.86 4.45
N ILE A 55 5.42 -11.62 4.94
CA ILE A 55 5.21 -10.41 4.13
C ILE A 55 6.13 -10.42 2.90
N ASP A 56 5.68 -9.92 1.75
CA ASP A 56 6.54 -9.82 0.58
C ASP A 56 7.73 -8.89 0.89
N PRO A 57 9.00 -9.27 0.63
CA PRO A 57 10.15 -8.41 0.86
C PRO A 57 10.03 -7.06 0.15
N VAL A 58 9.50 -7.02 -1.08
CA VAL A 58 9.30 -5.77 -1.82
C VAL A 58 8.29 -4.86 -1.11
N VAL A 59 7.20 -5.43 -0.59
CA VAL A 59 6.21 -4.71 0.20
C VAL A 59 6.83 -4.15 1.48
N PHE A 60 7.61 -4.97 2.18
CA PHE A 60 8.25 -4.58 3.43
C PHE A 60 9.16 -3.35 3.23
N PHE A 61 10.03 -3.38 2.22
CA PHE A 61 10.90 -2.25 1.92
C PHE A 61 10.12 -1.01 1.47
N LYS A 62 9.03 -1.17 0.72
CA LYS A 62 8.13 -0.05 0.38
C LYS A 62 7.51 0.58 1.63
N LEU A 63 7.09 -0.21 2.61
CA LEU A 63 6.58 0.30 3.90
C LEU A 63 7.66 1.08 4.65
N CYS A 64 8.88 0.55 4.75
CA CYS A 64 10.00 1.26 5.37
C CYS A 64 10.28 2.60 4.67
N LEU A 65 10.24 2.62 3.34
CA LEU A 65 10.42 3.84 2.54
C LEU A 65 9.31 4.85 2.81
N VAL A 66 8.05 4.42 2.86
CA VAL A 66 6.91 5.30 3.20
C VAL A 66 7.06 5.86 4.62
N GLY A 67 7.43 5.03 5.60
CA GLY A 67 7.67 5.47 6.97
C GLY A 67 8.77 6.53 7.06
N TYR A 68 9.84 6.37 6.28
CA TYR A 68 10.91 7.36 6.17
C TYR A 68 10.43 8.67 5.52
N LEU A 69 9.73 8.60 4.39
CA LEU A 69 9.26 9.78 3.65
C LEU A 69 8.19 10.59 4.40
N GLU A 70 7.27 9.91 5.08
CA GLU A 70 6.19 10.54 5.85
C GLU A 70 6.60 10.82 7.30
N ASN A 71 7.85 10.52 7.67
CA ASN A 71 8.41 10.69 9.01
C ASN A 71 7.58 10.01 10.12
N ILE A 72 7.10 8.78 9.84
CA ILE A 72 6.30 7.96 10.76
C ILE A 72 7.19 6.85 11.33
N ILE A 73 7.47 6.94 12.63
CA ILE A 73 8.38 6.02 13.32
C ILE A 73 7.67 4.75 13.81
N SER A 74 6.36 4.83 14.09
CA SER A 74 5.61 3.71 14.65
C SER A 74 5.01 2.84 13.56
N ASP A 75 5.34 1.55 13.55
CA ASP A 75 4.79 0.58 12.59
C ASP A 75 3.26 0.53 12.60
N ARG A 76 2.65 0.54 13.80
CA ARG A 76 1.19 0.55 13.93
C ARG A 76 0.57 1.80 13.31
N LYS A 77 1.18 2.97 13.55
CA LYS A 77 0.73 4.23 12.94
C LYS A 77 0.96 4.24 11.43
N LEU A 78 2.07 3.67 10.97
CA LEU A 78 2.39 3.56 9.55
C LEU A 78 1.35 2.71 8.82
N ILE A 79 1.01 1.53 9.36
CA ILE A 79 -0.01 0.65 8.78
C ILE A 79 -1.35 1.36 8.76
N GLN A 80 -1.74 2.02 9.86
CA GLN A 80 -2.98 2.80 9.91
C GLN A 80 -2.99 3.93 8.87
N HIS A 81 -1.88 4.67 8.75
CA HIS A 81 -1.73 5.76 7.79
C HIS A 81 -1.81 5.26 6.34
N CYS A 82 -1.15 4.14 6.03
CA CYS A 82 -1.22 3.50 4.71
C CYS A 82 -2.66 3.06 4.40
N SER A 83 -3.36 2.44 5.35
CA SER A 83 -4.74 1.98 5.16
C SER A 83 -5.75 3.09 4.87
N MET A 84 -5.47 4.32 5.31
CA MET A 84 -6.34 5.49 5.07
C MET A 84 -6.06 6.17 3.73
N ARG A 85 -4.94 5.84 3.06
CA ARG A 85 -4.42 6.55 1.89
C ARG A 85 -4.36 5.66 0.66
N LEU A 86 -5.22 5.97 -0.31
CA LEU A 86 -5.34 5.18 -1.55
C LEU A 86 -4.07 5.18 -2.41
N ASP A 87 -3.32 6.28 -2.40
CA ASP A 87 -2.05 6.40 -3.10
C ASP A 87 -0.96 5.48 -2.51
N LEU A 88 -0.90 5.39 -1.18
CA LEU A 88 -0.01 4.47 -0.48
C LEU A 88 -0.39 3.02 -0.72
N LEU A 89 -1.69 2.68 -0.62
CA LEU A 89 -2.19 1.34 -0.95
C LEU A 89 -1.82 0.94 -2.39
N PHE A 90 -1.98 1.86 -3.34
CA PHE A 90 -1.58 1.63 -4.73
C PHE A 90 -0.07 1.42 -4.90
N PHE A 91 0.77 2.17 -4.19
CA PHE A 91 2.23 2.02 -4.22
C PHE A 91 2.71 0.68 -3.68
N ILE A 92 2.18 0.30 -2.52
CA ILE A 92 2.52 -0.94 -1.84
C ILE A 92 1.97 -2.14 -2.63
N GLY A 93 0.81 -1.99 -3.28
CA GLY A 93 0.18 -3.02 -4.10
C GLY A 93 -0.91 -3.82 -3.37
N TYR A 94 -1.57 -3.22 -2.38
CA TYR A 94 -2.73 -3.79 -1.70
C TYR A 94 -4.00 -3.06 -2.13
N ASP A 95 -5.11 -3.80 -2.25
CA ASP A 95 -6.37 -3.21 -2.71
C ASP A 95 -7.21 -2.59 -1.57
N THR A 96 -7.43 -3.32 -0.47
CA THR A 96 -8.40 -2.88 0.55
C THR A 96 -7.99 -3.12 1.99
N CYS A 97 -6.96 -3.93 2.24
CA CYS A 97 -6.52 -4.19 3.61
C CYS A 97 -5.05 -4.64 3.63
N LEU A 98 -4.18 -3.86 4.28
CA LEU A 98 -2.92 -4.39 4.78
C LEU A 98 -3.28 -5.34 5.93
N PRO A 99 -2.80 -6.59 5.96
CA PRO A 99 -2.97 -7.42 7.14
C PRO A 99 -2.31 -6.71 8.31
N ALA A 100 -3.10 -6.26 9.28
CA ALA A 100 -2.57 -5.80 10.55
C ALA A 100 -1.81 -6.99 11.14
N GLY A 101 -0.48 -6.88 11.20
CA GLY A 101 0.33 -7.83 11.94
C GLY A 101 -0.29 -7.99 13.32
N ARG A 102 -0.64 -9.23 13.70
CA ARG A 102 -1.00 -9.51 15.09
C ARG A 102 0.22 -9.33 15.96
#